data_AF-A0A1F6KWP8-F1
#
_entry.id   AF-A0A1F6KWP8-F1
#
_cell.length_a   1.000
_cell.length_b   1.000
_cell.length_c   1.000
_cell.angle_alpha   90.00
_cell.angle_beta   90.00
_cell.angle_gamma   90.00
#
_symmetry.space_group_name_H-M   'P 1'
#
loop_
_entity.id
_entity.type
_entity.pdbx_description
1 polymer ?
#
loop_
_entity_poly.entity_id
_entity_poly.type
_entity_poly.pdbx_seq_one_letter_code
_entity_poly.pdbx_strand_id
1 'polypeptide(L)'
;MDQKKVNIKDQPQGVNINLAADKVQILYTDSVFITSNNYGIVFNVAQSIDDKNQQIVARIGMSKDHAKALLDVLGKHLAMTIPGKIKQ
;
A
#
# COMPACT_ATOMS: atom_id res chain seq x y z
N MET A 1 -8.38 52.01 27.36
CA MET A 1 -9.13 50.89 26.79
C MET A 1 -8.12 49.92 26.20
N ASP A 2 -7.65 49.00 27.04
CA ASP A 2 -6.57 48.07 26.73
C ASP A 2 -7.10 46.89 25.91
N GLN A 3 -6.67 46.81 24.65
CA GLN A 3 -6.96 45.68 23.78
C GLN A 3 -6.11 44.48 24.20
N LYS A 4 -6.71 43.60 25.01
CA LYS A 4 -6.17 42.29 25.35
C LYS A 4 -6.09 41.43 24.09
N LYS A 5 -4.89 41.26 23.53
CA LYS A 5 -4.62 40.34 22.42
C LYS A 5 -4.87 38.89 22.88
N VAL A 6 -5.86 38.24 22.29
CA VAL A 6 -6.12 36.81 22.47
C VAL A 6 -5.05 36.04 21.70
N ASN A 7 -4.19 35.31 22.42
CA ASN A 7 -3.18 34.44 21.84
C ASN A 7 -3.82 33.10 21.46
N ILE A 8 -4.19 32.92 20.20
CA ILE A 8 -4.66 31.65 19.65
C ILE A 8 -3.46 30.96 19.00
N LYS A 9 -2.75 30.08 19.73
CA LYS A 9 -1.83 29.09 19.12
C LYS A 9 -1.73 27.83 19.97
N ASP A 10 -2.81 27.06 20.03
CA ASP A 10 -2.75 25.62 20.31
C ASP A 10 -3.49 24.90 19.18
N GLN A 11 -2.87 24.89 17.99
CA GLN A 11 -3.21 23.89 16.98
C GLN A 11 -2.44 22.61 17.34
N PRO A 12 -3.07 21.43 17.35
CA PRO A 12 -2.36 20.18 17.57
C PRO A 12 -1.28 20.08 16.49
N GLN A 13 -0.02 20.16 16.92
CA GLN A 13 1.12 19.96 16.05
C GLN A 13 1.04 18.51 15.57
N GLY A 14 0.55 18.32 14.35
CA GLY A 14 0.55 17.02 13.70
C GLY A 14 1.98 16.50 13.74
N VAL A 15 2.19 15.38 14.42
CA VAL A 15 3.51 14.76 14.51
C VAL A 15 3.92 14.40 13.09
N ASN A 16 4.89 15.12 12.54
CA ASN A 16 5.45 14.80 11.24
C ASN A 16 6.45 13.66 11.43
N ILE A 17 6.01 12.45 11.11
CA ILE A 17 6.85 11.26 11.18
C ILE A 17 7.70 11.23 9.91
N ASN A 18 8.92 11.78 9.99
CA ASN A 18 9.91 11.68 8.91
C ASN A 18 10.73 10.40 9.11
N LEU A 19 10.26 9.31 8.50
CA LEU A 19 10.99 8.05 8.49
C LEU A 19 11.84 7.94 7.23
N ALA A 20 13.12 7.61 7.42
CA ALA A 20 14.00 7.26 6.32
C ALA A 20 13.56 5.87 5.79
N ALA A 21 12.94 5.86 4.61
CA ALA A 21 12.32 4.67 4.01
C ALA A 21 13.28 3.47 3.88
N ASP A 22 14.59 3.72 3.80
CA ASP A 22 15.67 2.72 3.74
C ASP A 22 15.96 2.04 5.09
N LYS A 23 15.50 2.61 6.21
CA LYS A 23 15.76 2.12 7.58
C LYS A 23 14.52 1.56 8.28
N VAL A 24 13.33 1.75 7.70
CA VAL A 24 12.09 1.20 8.25
C VAL A 24 12.06 -0.29 7.97
N GLN A 25 12.10 -1.09 9.03
CA GLN A 25 11.89 -2.53 8.91
C GLN A 25 10.46 -2.78 8.41
N ILE A 26 10.34 -3.60 7.37
CA ILE A 26 9.06 -4.06 6.86
C ILE A 26 8.51 -5.05 7.88
N LEU A 27 7.54 -4.61 8.69
CA LEU A 27 6.95 -5.43 9.74
C LEU A 27 5.77 -6.23 9.19
N TYR A 28 4.96 -5.60 8.34
CA TYR A 28 3.77 -6.21 7.76
C TYR A 28 3.27 -5.41 6.55
N THR A 29 2.89 -6.09 5.47
CA THR A 29 2.29 -5.45 4.29
C THR A 29 0.78 -5.52 4.38
N ASP A 30 0.11 -4.38 4.40
CA ASP A 30 -1.34 -4.29 4.56
C ASP A 30 -2.10 -4.07 3.25
N SER A 31 -1.41 -3.55 2.23
CA SER A 31 -2.06 -3.06 1.01
C SER A 31 -1.29 -3.49 -0.23
N VAL A 32 -2.04 -3.77 -1.30
CA VAL A 32 -1.49 -4.02 -2.63
C VAL A 32 -2.21 -3.15 -3.64
N PHE A 33 -1.47 -2.31 -4.36
CA PHE A 33 -1.97 -1.47 -5.43
C PHE A 33 -1.58 -2.06 -6.77
N ILE A 34 -2.57 -2.30 -7.62
CA ILE A 34 -2.36 -2.86 -8.95
C ILE A 34 -2.69 -1.80 -9.98
N THR A 35 -1.74 -1.51 -10.85
CA THR A 35 -1.96 -0.65 -12.02
C THR A 35 -1.73 -1.44 -13.29
N SER A 36 -2.61 -1.26 -14.27
CA SER A 36 -2.52 -1.89 -15.58
C SER A 36 -2.45 -0.83 -16.67
N ASN A 37 -1.64 -1.10 -17.70
CA ASN A 37 -1.57 -0.26 -18.88
C ASN A 37 -1.48 -1.12 -20.14
N ASN A 38 -1.28 -0.48 -21.30
CA ASN A 38 -1.21 -1.19 -22.57
C ASN A 38 -0.04 -2.17 -22.67
N TYR A 39 1.02 -1.96 -21.90
CA TYR A 39 2.27 -2.72 -21.96
C TYR A 39 2.40 -3.79 -20.87
N GLY A 40 1.70 -3.65 -19.75
CA GLY A 40 1.83 -4.59 -18.64
C GLY A 40 1.04 -4.20 -17.41
N ILE A 41 1.37 -4.88 -16.32
CA ILE A 41 0.75 -4.73 -15.01
C ILE A 41 1.85 -4.54 -13.97
N VAL A 42 1.62 -3.65 -13.01
CA VAL A 42 2.53 -3.37 -11.90
C VAL A 42 1.79 -3.58 -10.59
N PHE A 43 2.35 -4.42 -9.72
CA PHE A 43 1.93 -4.64 -8.34
C PHE A 43 2.84 -3.83 -7.44
N ASN A 44 2.27 -2.93 -6.65
CA ASN A 44 2.97 -2.24 -5.57
C ASN A 44 2.44 -2.79 -4.26
N VAL A 45 3.27 -3.57 -3.57
CA VAL A 45 2.99 -3.99 -2.20
C VAL A 45 3.43 -2.87 -1.28
N ALA A 46 2.55 -2.46 -0.40
CA ALA A 46 2.76 -1.33 0.49
C ALA A 46 2.51 -1.70 1.95
N GLN A 47 3.13 -0.91 2.83
CA GLN A 47 2.93 -0.92 4.26
C GLN A 47 2.56 0.50 4.69
N SER A 48 1.52 0.64 5.50
CA SER A 48 1.17 1.92 6.10
C SER A 48 2.21 2.32 7.13
N ILE A 49 2.67 3.56 7.05
CA ILE A 49 3.56 4.18 8.03
C ILE A 49 2.73 4.88 9.12
N ASP A 50 1.68 5.57 8.69
CA ASP A 50 0.69 6.22 9.53
C ASP A 50 -0.68 6.21 8.82
N ASP A 51 -1.68 6.88 9.37
CA ASP A 51 -3.05 6.93 8.83
C ASP A 51 -3.15 7.52 7.40
N LYS A 52 -2.12 8.22 6.91
CA LYS A 52 -2.15 8.97 5.65
C LYS A 52 -1.01 8.63 4.69
N ASN A 53 0.05 8.01 5.18
CA ASN A 53 1.27 7.73 4.44
C ASN A 53 1.49 6.24 4.32
N GLN A 54 1.81 5.81 3.09
CA GLN A 54 2.13 4.43 2.79
C GLN A 54 3.47 4.35 2.07
N GLN A 55 4.26 3.36 2.43
CA GLN A 55 5.53 3.06 1.80
C GLN A 55 5.39 1.84 0.90
N ILE A 56 5.81 1.99 -0.36
CA ILE A 56 5.95 0.85 -1.27
C ILE A 56 7.20 0.07 -0.88
N VAL A 57 7.01 -1.20 -0.51
CA VAL A 57 8.09 -2.08 -0.07
C VAL A 57 8.55 -3.04 -1.16
N ALA A 58 7.66 -3.39 -2.08
CA ALA A 58 8.00 -4.20 -3.25
C ALA A 58 7.21 -3.73 -4.46
N ARG A 59 7.88 -3.72 -5.62
CA ARG A 59 7.26 -3.43 -6.92
C ARG A 59 7.56 -4.58 -7.87
N ILE A 60 6.52 -5.20 -8.38
CA ILE A 60 6.63 -6.29 -9.37
C ILE A 60 5.96 -5.82 -10.65
N GLY A 61 6.75 -5.62 -11.70
CA GLY A 61 6.25 -5.34 -13.04
C GLY A 61 6.23 -6.60 -13.89
N MET A 62 5.17 -6.80 -14.65
CA MET A 62 5.04 -7.94 -15.55
C MET A 62 4.33 -7.58 -16.85
N SER A 63 4.68 -8.29 -17.92
CA SER A 63 3.90 -8.23 -19.16
C SER A 63 2.52 -8.86 -18.96
N LYS A 64 1.60 -8.60 -19.88
CA LYS A 64 0.23 -9.15 -19.82
C LYS A 64 0.22 -10.68 -19.81
N ASP A 65 1.11 -11.32 -20.56
CA ASP A 65 1.19 -12.79 -20.61
C ASP A 65 1.68 -13.39 -19.29
N HIS A 66 2.69 -12.78 -18.67
CA HIS A 66 3.16 -13.20 -17.34
C HIS A 66 2.09 -13.00 -16.27
N ALA A 67 1.31 -11.91 -16.34
CA ALA A 67 0.20 -11.68 -15.43
C ALA A 67 -0.90 -12.74 -15.58
N LYS A 68 -1.19 -13.17 -16.81
CA LYS A 68 -2.14 -14.25 -17.07
C LYS A 68 -1.66 -15.59 -16.49
N ALA A 69 -0.40 -15.94 -16.72
CA ALA A 69 0.20 -17.15 -16.16
C ALA A 69 0.20 -17.12 -14.61
N LEU A 70 0.50 -15.96 -14.01
CA LEU A 70 0.43 -15.77 -12.57
C LEU A 70 -0.99 -16.01 -12.04
N LEU A 71 -2.01 -15.44 -12.70
CA LEU A 71 -3.41 -15.61 -12.31
C LEU A 71 -3.84 -17.08 -12.34
N ASP A 72 -3.45 -17.82 -13.39
CA ASP A 72 -3.79 -19.23 -13.52
C ASP A 72 -3.18 -20.08 -12.40
N VAL A 73 -1.90 -19.84 -12.08
CA VAL A 73 -1.22 -20.55 -10.99
C VAL A 73 -1.82 -20.17 -9.65
N LEU A 74 -2.05 -18.87 -9.41
CA LEU A 74 -2.63 -18.38 -8.15
C LEU A 74 -4.04 -18.94 -7.94
N GLY A 75 -4.89 -18.94 -8.97
CA GLY A 75 -6.23 -19.51 -8.91
C GLY A 75 -6.23 -21.01 -8.58
N LYS A 76 -5.31 -21.78 -9.18
CA LYS A 76 -5.13 -23.20 -8.84
C LYS A 76 -4.72 -23.39 -7.39
N HIS A 77 -3.76 -22.61 -6.90
CA HIS A 77 -3.32 -22.70 -5.51
C HIS A 77 -4.43 -22.34 -4.53
N LEU A 78 -5.19 -21.27 -4.79
CA LEU A 78 -6.31 -20.88 -3.94
C LEU A 78 -7.41 -21.95 -3.91
N ALA A 79 -7.71 -22.58 -5.05
CA ALA A 79 -8.68 -23.67 -5.11
C ALA A 79 -8.22 -24.92 -4.33
N MET A 80 -6.90 -25.15 -4.24
CA MET A 80 -6.33 -26.27 -3.47
C MET A 80 -6.29 -25.99 -1.95
N THR A 81 -6.14 -24.73 -1.53
CA THR A 81 -5.94 -24.36 -0.11
C THR A 81 -7.20 -23.84 0.57
N ILE A 82 -8.19 -23.32 -0.18
CA ILE A 82 -9.43 -22.76 0.36
C ILE A 82 -10.61 -23.59 -0.17
N PRO A 83 -11.16 -24.54 0.61
CA PRO A 83 -12.32 -25.32 0.19
C PRO A 83 -13.58 -24.46 0.23
N GLY A 84 -13.88 -23.74 -0.86
CA GLY A 84 -15.11 -22.95 -0.95
C GLY A 84 -15.15 -21.89 -2.05
N LYS A 85 -15.70 -22.27 -3.20
CA LYS A 85 -16.28 -21.43 -4.27
C LYS A 85 -15.41 -20.29 -4.83
N ILE A 86 -14.51 -20.64 -5.75
CA ILE A 86 -14.19 -19.73 -6.86
C ILE A 86 -15.12 -20.11 -8.01
N LYS A 87 -16.18 -19.31 -8.24
CA LYS A 87 -16.99 -19.44 -9.47
C LYS A 87 -16.17 -18.85 -10.62
N GLN A 88 -15.85 -19.69 -11.59
CA GLN A 88 -15.32 -19.30 -12.90
C GLN A 88 -16.33 -18.45 -13.65
#